data_AF-A0AAD9BV93-F1
#
_entry.id   AF-A0AAD9BV93-F1
#
_cell.length_a   1.000
_cell.length_b   1.000
_cell.length_c   1.000
_cell.angle_alpha   90.00
_cell.angle_beta   90.00
_cell.angle_gamma   90.00
#
_symmetry.space_group_name_H-M   'P 1'
#
loop_
_entity.id
_entity.type
_entity.pdbx_description
1 polymer ?
#
loop_
_entity_poly.entity_id
_entity_poly.type
_entity_poly.pdbx_seq_one_letter_code
_entity_poly.pdbx_strand_id
1 'polypeptide(L)'
;MSACRLLCLLALSFLQSSVWAGPLSPAGPEELLSKFSRLSHRVVFSAEGFCWPDQRLANKYPEVHSGKRYLNSGGFMGFASDLSLMVQQWKYKDNDDDQLFYTKIYLDRVQRTKFNMTLDHRSNLPT
;
A
#
# COMPACT_ATOMS: atom_id res chain seq x y z
N MET A 1 1.34 -22.38 6.98
CA MET A 1 2.26 -21.51 6.21
C MET A 1 1.40 -20.73 5.23
N SER A 2 0.78 -19.64 5.68
CA SER A 2 -0.39 -19.07 5.00
C SER A 2 -0.04 -18.21 3.78
N ALA A 3 -0.96 -18.19 2.82
CA ALA A 3 -0.84 -17.72 1.45
C ALA A 3 -0.23 -16.32 1.28
N CYS A 4 -0.27 -15.46 2.30
CA CYS A 4 0.31 -14.13 2.28
C CYS A 4 1.86 -14.14 2.23
N ARG A 5 2.52 -15.11 2.91
CA ARG A 5 3.98 -15.30 2.76
C ARG A 5 4.33 -15.99 1.44
N LEU A 6 3.45 -16.85 0.91
CA LEU A 6 3.72 -17.64 -0.29
C LEU A 6 3.52 -16.82 -1.59
N LEU A 7 2.52 -15.93 -1.65
CA LEU A 7 2.33 -15.01 -2.78
C LEU A 7 3.45 -13.97 -2.87
N CYS A 8 3.95 -13.47 -1.73
CA CYS A 8 5.07 -12.53 -1.72
C CYS A 8 6.41 -13.22 -2.06
N LEU A 9 6.65 -14.45 -1.58
CA LEU A 9 7.87 -15.22 -1.90
C LEU A 9 7.91 -15.75 -3.34
N LEU A 10 6.77 -16.12 -3.94
CA LEU A 10 6.73 -16.58 -5.33
C LEU A 10 6.93 -15.44 -6.34
N ALA A 11 6.51 -14.20 -5.99
CA ALA A 11 6.83 -13.01 -6.78
C ALA A 11 8.32 -12.59 -6.65
N LEU A 12 9.01 -12.97 -5.57
CA LEU A 12 10.41 -12.61 -5.33
C LEU A 12 11.42 -13.44 -6.16
N SER A 13 11.00 -14.53 -6.81
CA SER A 13 11.86 -15.27 -7.75
C SER A 13 11.86 -14.75 -9.19
N PHE A 14 10.95 -13.83 -9.54
CA PHE A 14 10.87 -13.27 -10.90
C PHE A 14 10.46 -11.79 -10.85
N LEU A 15 11.38 -10.92 -11.28
CA LEU A 15 11.21 -9.48 -11.60
C LEU A 15 11.65 -8.49 -10.51
N GLN A 16 12.90 -8.05 -10.67
CA GLN A 16 13.63 -7.12 -9.82
C GLN A 16 13.27 -5.63 -10.04
N SER A 17 12.05 -5.28 -10.45
CA SER A 17 11.75 -3.86 -10.79
C SER A 17 10.52 -3.25 -10.15
N SER A 18 9.48 -4.01 -9.80
CA SER A 18 8.28 -3.47 -9.14
C SER A 18 7.28 -4.61 -8.95
N VAL A 19 6.74 -4.77 -7.74
CA VAL A 19 5.71 -5.78 -7.45
C VAL A 19 4.36 -5.07 -7.39
N TRP A 20 3.38 -5.66 -8.05
CA TRP A 20 1.99 -5.18 -8.06
C TRP A 20 1.10 -6.21 -7.35
N ALA A 21 0.21 -5.72 -6.49
CA ALA A 21 -0.80 -6.53 -5.80
C ALA A 21 -2.16 -5.84 -6.00
N GLY A 22 -2.97 -6.31 -6.98
CA GLY A 22 -4.30 -5.77 -7.29
C GLY A 22 -5.01 -6.51 -8.46
N PRO A 23 -6.09 -5.96 -9.06
CA PRO A 23 -6.74 -6.44 -10.29
C PRO A 23 -6.25 -5.74 -11.58
N LEU A 24 -5.96 -6.50 -12.65
CA LEU A 24 -5.25 -6.00 -13.85
C LEU A 24 -5.92 -4.74 -14.41
N SER A 25 -5.12 -3.68 -14.61
CA SER A 25 -5.63 -2.45 -15.20
C SER A 25 -5.94 -2.63 -16.69
N PRO A 26 -7.00 -2.00 -17.23
CA PRO A 26 -7.19 -1.87 -18.67
C PRO A 26 -6.09 -1.03 -19.35
N ALA A 27 -5.36 -0.23 -18.57
CA ALA A 27 -4.15 0.45 -18.99
C ALA A 27 -2.95 -0.52 -18.93
N GLY A 28 -2.15 -0.58 -19.99
CA GLY A 28 -0.96 -1.42 -20.04
C GLY A 28 0.06 -1.11 -18.92
N PRO A 29 1.02 -2.02 -18.66
CA PRO A 29 2.00 -1.86 -17.58
C PRO A 29 2.81 -0.56 -17.66
N GLU A 30 3.05 -0.03 -18.86
CA GLU A 30 3.78 1.23 -19.06
C GLU A 30 3.05 2.45 -18.50
N GLU A 31 1.74 2.55 -18.73
CA GLU A 31 0.92 3.66 -18.21
C GLU A 31 0.85 3.59 -16.67
N LEU A 32 0.74 2.38 -16.13
CA LEU A 32 0.75 2.15 -14.70
C LEU A 32 2.07 2.59 -14.06
N LEU A 33 3.20 2.18 -14.62
CA LEU A 33 4.53 2.58 -14.16
C LEU A 33 4.76 4.08 -14.30
N SER A 34 4.27 4.68 -15.39
CA SER A 34 4.31 6.14 -15.60
C SER A 34 3.52 6.88 -14.51
N LYS A 35 2.30 6.45 -14.21
CA LYS A 35 1.48 7.03 -13.13
C LYS A 35 2.13 6.87 -11.76
N PHE A 36 2.67 5.69 -11.45
CA PHE A 36 3.40 5.44 -10.20
C PHE A 36 4.63 6.34 -10.07
N SER A 37 5.44 6.45 -11.14
CA SER A 37 6.63 7.31 -11.18
C SER A 37 6.28 8.78 -10.91
N ARG A 38 5.18 9.29 -11.47
CA ARG A 38 4.73 10.67 -11.26
C ARG A 38 4.34 10.98 -9.82
N LEU A 39 3.95 9.97 -9.03
CA LEU A 39 3.65 10.16 -7.60
C LEU A 39 4.92 10.41 -6.78
N SER A 40 6.12 10.05 -7.27
CA SER A 40 7.40 10.30 -6.58
C SER A 40 7.51 9.72 -5.16
N HIS A 41 6.82 8.61 -4.92
CA HIS A 41 6.83 7.88 -3.66
C HIS A 41 7.35 6.45 -3.85
N ARG A 42 7.89 5.84 -2.79
CA ARG A 42 8.44 4.47 -2.87
C ARG A 42 7.38 3.41 -2.65
N VAL A 43 6.35 3.75 -1.87
CA VAL A 43 5.18 2.91 -1.60
C VAL A 43 3.94 3.80 -1.67
N VAL A 44 2.97 3.39 -2.47
CA VAL A 44 1.69 4.07 -2.65
C VAL A 44 0.58 3.09 -2.33
N PHE A 45 -0.23 3.40 -1.33
CA PHE A 45 -1.47 2.68 -1.06
C PHE A 45 -2.64 3.31 -1.80
N SER A 46 -3.64 2.52 -2.13
CA SER A 46 -4.94 3.04 -2.49
C SER A 46 -5.54 3.82 -1.32
N ALA A 47 -6.41 4.77 -1.66
CA ALA A 47 -7.17 5.53 -0.68
C ALA A 47 -8.65 5.18 -0.77
N GLU A 48 -9.37 5.32 0.34
CA GLU A 48 -10.82 5.18 0.46
C GLU A 48 -11.48 6.31 1.28
N GLY A 49 -12.81 6.34 1.21
CA GLY A 49 -13.63 7.35 1.89
C GLY A 49 -13.90 7.07 3.37
N PHE A 50 -13.63 5.86 3.84
CA PHE A 50 -13.98 5.43 5.20
C PHE A 50 -12.74 5.07 6.02
N CYS A 51 -12.70 5.51 7.28
CA CYS A 51 -11.67 5.08 8.22
C CYS A 51 -12.08 3.73 8.80
N TRP A 52 -11.57 2.65 8.22
CA TRP A 52 -11.87 1.28 8.62
C TRP A 52 -10.56 0.53 8.98
N PRO A 53 -10.58 -0.43 9.92
CA PRO A 53 -11.69 -0.80 10.81
C PRO A 53 -11.83 0.12 12.04
N ASP A 54 -10.78 0.84 12.44
CA ASP A 54 -10.77 1.66 13.65
C ASP A 54 -10.94 3.15 13.35
N GLN A 55 -12.18 3.63 13.45
CA GLN A 55 -12.57 5.01 13.18
C GLN A 55 -11.89 6.04 14.10
N ARG A 56 -11.41 5.62 15.28
CA ARG A 56 -10.70 6.50 16.22
C ARG A 56 -9.36 6.98 15.67
N LEU A 57 -8.84 6.30 14.64
CA LEU A 57 -7.61 6.67 13.97
C LEU A 57 -7.78 7.81 12.94
N ALA A 58 -9.01 8.20 12.61
CA ALA A 58 -9.29 9.20 11.57
C ALA A 58 -8.52 10.51 11.78
N ASN A 59 -8.45 11.00 13.02
CA ASN A 59 -7.75 12.26 13.35
C ASN A 59 -6.22 12.16 13.27
N LYS A 60 -5.66 10.95 13.15
CA LYS A 60 -4.21 10.75 12.98
C LYS A 60 -3.78 10.81 11.51
N TYR A 61 -4.70 10.66 10.57
CA TYR A 61 -4.41 10.82 9.15
C TYR A 61 -4.09 12.28 8.84
N PRO A 62 -3.11 12.57 7.98
CA PRO A 62 -2.91 13.91 7.44
C PRO A 62 -4.22 14.45 6.84
N GLU A 63 -4.43 15.76 6.95
CA GLU A 63 -5.54 16.40 6.26
C GLU A 63 -5.29 16.42 4.76
N VAL A 64 -6.38 16.27 4.00
CA VAL A 64 -6.37 16.33 2.53
C VAL A 64 -7.41 17.34 2.10
N HIS A 65 -7.04 18.24 1.18
CA HIS A 65 -7.98 19.25 0.68
C HIS A 65 -9.04 18.67 -0.26
N SER A 66 -8.72 17.56 -0.95
CA SER A 66 -9.59 16.92 -1.93
C SER A 66 -9.27 15.43 -2.04
N GLY A 67 -10.29 14.60 -2.23
CA GLY A 67 -10.12 13.17 -2.48
C GLY A 67 -10.31 12.30 -1.24
N LYS A 68 -9.98 11.02 -1.40
CA LYS A 68 -10.13 9.98 -0.40
C LYS A 68 -9.01 10.11 0.65
N ARG A 69 -9.32 10.06 1.95
CA ARG A 69 -8.36 10.39 3.01
C ARG A 69 -7.69 9.18 3.65
N TYR A 70 -8.37 8.03 3.67
CA TYR A 70 -7.97 6.89 4.49
C TYR A 70 -7.29 5.84 3.64
N LEU A 71 -6.36 5.10 4.22
CA LEU A 71 -5.67 4.00 3.54
C LEU A 71 -6.69 2.92 3.16
N ASN A 72 -6.45 2.22 2.06
CA ASN A 72 -7.09 0.95 1.75
C ASN A 72 -5.99 -0.09 1.43
N SER A 73 -6.04 -1.28 2.05
CA SER A 73 -5.01 -2.33 1.88
C SER A 73 -5.23 -3.21 0.66
N GLY A 74 -6.40 -3.11 0.02
CA GLY A 74 -6.77 -3.94 -1.12
C GLY A 74 -5.96 -3.66 -2.39
N GLY A 75 -5.28 -2.51 -2.47
CA GLY A 75 -4.41 -2.17 -3.58
C GLY A 75 -3.24 -1.30 -3.14
N PHE A 76 -2.02 -1.73 -3.44
CA PHE A 76 -0.82 -0.92 -3.23
C PHE A 76 0.28 -1.28 -4.23
N MET A 77 1.17 -0.33 -4.47
CA MET A 77 2.32 -0.48 -5.35
C MET A 77 3.56 0.09 -4.67
N GLY A 78 4.70 -0.54 -4.90
CA GLY A 78 5.98 -0.04 -4.40
C GLY A 78 7.18 -0.82 -4.91
N PHE A 79 8.36 -0.35 -4.55
CA PHE A 79 9.58 -1.08 -4.81
C PHE A 79 9.63 -2.37 -3.98
N ALA A 80 10.04 -3.47 -4.61
CA ALA A 80 10.04 -4.80 -3.99
C ALA A 80 10.82 -4.84 -2.66
N SER A 81 11.93 -4.12 -2.57
CA SER A 81 12.74 -4.04 -1.33
C SER A 81 11.96 -3.40 -0.17
N ASP A 82 11.23 -2.31 -0.42
CA ASP A 82 10.46 -1.63 0.61
C ASP A 82 9.23 -2.44 1.03
N LEU A 83 8.51 -2.99 0.05
CA LEU A 83 7.35 -3.85 0.33
C LEU A 83 7.76 -5.07 1.14
N SER A 84 8.87 -5.72 0.78
CA SER A 84 9.39 -6.87 1.51
C SER A 84 9.73 -6.52 2.96
N LEU A 85 10.47 -5.41 3.19
CA LEU A 85 10.81 -4.95 4.54
C LEU A 85 9.58 -4.55 5.36
N MET A 86 8.54 -4.01 4.73
CA MET A 86 7.29 -3.62 5.37
C MET A 86 6.45 -4.85 5.76
N VAL A 87 6.22 -5.76 4.82
CA VAL A 87 5.44 -7.00 5.03
C VAL A 87 6.10 -7.90 6.07
N GLN A 88 7.44 -7.96 6.11
CA GLN A 88 8.18 -8.70 7.14
C GLN A 88 7.93 -8.20 8.58
N GLN A 89 7.37 -7.01 8.76
CA GLN A 89 6.98 -6.52 10.10
C GLN A 89 5.71 -7.19 10.62
N TRP A 90 5.00 -7.96 9.78
CA TRP A 90 3.83 -8.74 10.19
C TRP A 90 4.20 -9.78 11.25
N LYS A 91 3.68 -9.59 12.46
CA LYS A 91 3.84 -10.49 13.61
C LYS A 91 2.49 -11.00 14.13
N TYR A 92 1.43 -10.81 13.34
CA TYR A 92 0.04 -11.07 13.68
C TYR A 92 -0.41 -12.45 13.17
N LYS A 93 -1.61 -12.88 13.55
CA LYS A 93 -2.22 -14.14 13.12
C LYS A 93 -2.76 -14.02 11.69
N ASP A 94 -2.94 -15.14 11.01
CA ASP A 94 -3.40 -15.16 9.61
C ASP A 94 -4.80 -14.56 9.40
N ASN A 95 -5.61 -14.44 10.47
CA ASN A 95 -6.95 -13.85 10.45
C ASN A 95 -7.01 -12.45 11.06
N ASP A 96 -5.86 -11.88 11.44
CA ASP A 96 -5.81 -10.48 11.85
C ASP A 96 -5.94 -9.56 10.63
N ASP A 97 -6.45 -8.36 10.89
CA ASP A 97 -6.86 -7.40 9.88
C ASP A 97 -5.66 -6.71 9.20
N ASP A 98 -5.48 -6.97 7.90
CA ASP A 98 -4.40 -6.44 7.08
C ASP A 98 -4.53 -4.92 6.90
N GLN A 99 -5.75 -4.43 6.72
CA GLN A 99 -6.06 -3.00 6.67
C GLN A 99 -5.56 -2.27 7.93
N LEU A 100 -5.81 -2.81 9.12
CA LEU A 100 -5.38 -2.23 10.40
C LEU A 100 -3.87 -2.26 10.55
N PHE A 101 -3.21 -3.33 10.08
CA PHE A 101 -1.76 -3.42 10.07
C PHE A 101 -1.10 -2.32 9.22
N TYR A 102 -1.50 -2.18 7.96
CA TYR A 102 -0.94 -1.15 7.08
C TYR A 102 -1.34 0.25 7.53
N THR A 103 -2.55 0.44 8.06
CA THR A 103 -2.97 1.70 8.69
C THR A 103 -2.01 2.09 9.82
N LYS A 104 -1.67 1.17 10.73
CA LYS A 104 -0.73 1.46 11.83
C LYS A 104 0.67 1.81 11.32
N ILE A 105 1.14 1.12 10.28
CA ILE A 105 2.43 1.43 9.63
C ILE A 105 2.40 2.82 8.99
N TYR A 106 1.34 3.17 8.25
CA TYR A 106 1.20 4.47 7.60
C TYR A 106 1.05 5.63 8.59
N LEU A 107 0.38 5.41 9.72
CA LEU A 107 0.16 6.44 10.74
C LEU A 107 1.36 6.66 11.65
N ASP A 108 2.28 5.69 11.73
CA ASP A 108 3.58 5.91 12.34
C ASP A 108 4.43 6.83 11.44
N ARG A 109 4.71 8.05 11.90
CA ARG A 109 5.50 9.04 11.15
C ARG A 109 6.89 8.54 10.78
N VAL A 110 7.55 7.78 11.67
CA VAL A 110 8.89 7.26 11.43
C VAL A 110 8.86 6.24 10.29
N GLN A 111 7.89 5.33 10.32
CA GLN A 111 7.71 4.34 9.26
C GLN A 111 7.28 5.00 7.95
N ARG A 112 6.35 5.96 7.98
CA ARG A 112 5.90 6.73 6.82
C ARG A 112 7.03 7.46 6.11
N THR A 113 7.93 8.06 6.88
CA THR A 113 9.15 8.67 6.32
C THR A 113 10.12 7.61 5.82
N LYS A 114 10.39 6.54 6.58
CA LYS A 114 11.32 5.46 6.21
C LYS A 114 10.99 4.84 4.86
N PHE A 115 9.72 4.53 4.61
CA PHE A 115 9.27 3.90 3.36
C PHE A 115 8.80 4.91 2.30
N ASN A 116 8.94 6.21 2.55
CA ASN A 116 8.42 7.28 1.69
C ASN A 116 7.00 6.96 1.17
N MET A 117 6.08 6.71 2.11
CA MET A 117 4.71 6.27 1.84
C MET A 117 3.77 7.44 1.52
N THR A 118 2.84 7.20 0.61
CA THR A 118 1.69 8.09 0.34
C THR A 118 0.41 7.30 0.11
N LEU A 119 -0.72 8.01 0.03
CA LEU A 119 -2.00 7.45 -0.43
C LEU A 119 -2.39 8.08 -1.76
N ASP A 120 -2.94 7.28 -2.67
CA ASP A 120 -3.48 7.77 -3.92
C ASP A 120 -4.89 8.36 -3.76
N HIS A 121 -4.92 9.58 -3.21
CA HIS A 121 -6.15 10.29 -2.84
C HIS A 121 -7.14 10.51 -4.00
N ARG A 122 -6.67 10.45 -5.25
CA ARG A 122 -7.48 10.71 -6.45
C ARG A 122 -7.70 9.48 -7.33
N SER A 123 -7.28 8.30 -6.88
CA SER A 123 -7.46 7.04 -7.65
C SER A 123 -6.82 7.12 -9.04
N ASN A 124 -5.60 7.67 -9.09
CA ASN A 124 -4.76 7.70 -10.29
C ASN A 124 -4.24 6.31 -10.65
N LEU A 125 -3.94 5.48 -9.65
CA LEU A 125 -3.56 4.09 -9.80
C LEU A 125 -4.82 3.22 -9.90
N PRO A 126 -4.79 2.16 -10.71
CA PRO A 126 -5.81 1.12 -10.71
C PRO A 126 -5.73 0.34 -9.39
N THR A 127 -6.84 0.32 -8.65
CA THR A 127 -6.98 -0.30 -7.33
C THR A 127 -8.19 -1.20 -7.32
#